data_AF-A0A353LKV1-F1
#
_entry.id   AF-A0A353LKV1-F1
#
_cell.length_a   1.000
_cell.length_b   1.000
_cell.length_c   1.000
_cell.angle_alpha   90.00
_cell.angle_beta   90.00
_cell.angle_gamma   90.00
#
_symmetry.space_group_name_H-M   'P 1'
#
loop_
_entity.id
_entity.type
_entity.pdbx_description
1 polymer ?
#
loop_
_entity_poly.entity_id
_entity_poly.type
_entity_poly.pdbx_seq_one_letter_code
_entity_poly.pdbx_strand_id
1 'polypeptide(L)' 'SNTDTGSPEAQIALFSYRISHLTEHLKSNKKDYNTERSLKILVGKRRRLLDYLVEKDINRYRAIVKELGLRK' A
#
# COMPACT_ATOMS: atom_id res chain seq x y z
N SER A 1 -4.85 -12.85 15.39
CA SER A 1 -6.03 -12.04 15.76
C SER A 1 -6.68 -11.52 14.48
N ASN A 2 -7.82 -12.09 14.06
CA ASN A 2 -8.52 -11.75 12.81
C ASN A 2 -9.36 -10.45 12.88
N THR A 3 -9.16 -9.64 13.91
CA THR A 3 -9.96 -8.44 14.23
C THR A 3 -9.21 -7.13 14.05
N ASP A 4 -7.92 -7.18 13.68
CA ASP A 4 -7.15 -5.97 13.44
C ASP A 4 -7.37 -5.46 12.01
N THR A 5 -8.44 -4.70 11.83
CA THR A 5 -8.79 -4.04 10.57
C THR A 5 -8.25 -2.61 10.49
N GLY A 6 -7.70 -2.10 11.60
CA GLY A 6 -7.37 -0.69 11.77
C GLY A 6 -5.88 -0.39 11.81
N SER A 7 -5.01 -1.37 12.07
CA SER A 7 -3.57 -1.10 12.19
C SER A 7 -2.97 -0.55 10.91
N PRO A 8 -1.92 0.28 11.02
CA PRO A 8 -1.14 0.73 9.88
C PRO A 8 -0.67 -0.44 8.99
N GLU A 9 -0.24 -1.55 9.59
CA GLU A 9 0.22 -2.76 8.89
C GLU A 9 -0.89 -3.40 8.04
N ALA A 10 -2.06 -3.63 8.64
CA ALA A 10 -3.20 -4.21 7.93
C ALA A 10 -3.64 -3.32 6.75
N GLN A 11 -3.67 -2.00 6.96
CA GLN A 11 -3.99 -1.04 5.89
C GLN A 11 -2.92 -1.01 4.79
N ILE A 12 -1.63 -1.04 5.14
CA ILE A 12 -0.52 -1.08 4.18
C ILE A 12 -0.58 -2.36 3.33
N ALA A 13 -0.86 -3.51 3.94
CA ALA A 13 -1.02 -4.78 3.24
C ALA A 13 -2.21 -4.72 2.26
N LEU A 14 -3.37 -4.23 2.73
CA LEU A 14 -4.57 -4.07 1.89
C LEU A 14 -4.31 -3.13 0.70
N PHE A 15 -3.67 -1.99 0.93
CA PHE A 15 -3.33 -1.06 -0.14
C PHE A 15 -2.34 -1.67 -1.12
N SER A 16 -1.35 -2.43 -0.65
CA SER A 16 -0.38 -3.11 -1.50
C SER A 16 -1.05 -4.14 -2.42
N TYR A 17 -1.97 -4.94 -1.89
CA TYR A 17 -2.78 -5.86 -2.68
C TYR A 17 -3.58 -5.13 -3.77
N ARG A 18 -4.31 -4.07 -3.38
CA ARG A 18 -5.12 -3.27 -4.34
C ARG A 18 -4.26 -2.59 -5.40
N ILE A 19 -3.10 -2.05 -5.03
CA ILE A 19 -2.15 -1.43 -5.95
C ILE A 19 -1.68 -2.44 -6.99
N SER A 20 -1.31 -3.65 -6.56
CA SER A 20 -0.88 -4.72 -7.48
C SER A 20 -1.99 -5.09 -8.47
N HIS A 21 -3.21 -5.30 -7.96
CA HIS A 21 -4.37 -5.64 -8.78
C HIS A 21 -4.70 -4.55 -9.82
N LEU A 22 -4.78 -3.29 -9.39
CA LEU A 22 -5.08 -2.16 -10.28
C LEU A 22 -3.96 -1.89 -11.28
N THR A 23 -2.71 -2.13 -10.89
CA THR A 23 -1.58 -2.00 -11.81
C THR A 23 -1.69 -3.00 -12.96
N GLU A 24 -2.06 -4.25 -12.67
CA GLU A 24 -2.30 -5.24 -13.73
C GLU A 24 -3.49 -4.87 -14.61
N HIS A 25 -4.60 -4.43 -14.01
CA HIS A 25 -5.77 -3.95 -14.75
C HIS A 25 -5.45 -2.81 -15.73
N LEU A 26 -4.60 -1.86 -15.33
CA LEU A 26 -4.22 -0.72 -16.17
C LEU A 26 -3.28 -1.09 -17.32
N LYS A 27 -2.56 -2.22 -17.25
CA LYS A 27 -1.73 -2.69 -18.38
C LYS A 27 -2.57 -2.98 -19.61
N SER A 28 -3.76 -3.57 -19.43
CA SER A 28 -4.72 -3.81 -20.50
C SER A 28 -5.62 -2.59 -20.77
N ASN A 29 -5.88 -1.76 -19.76
CA ASN A 29 -6.78 -0.60 -19.86
C ASN A 29 -6.04 0.75 -19.77
N LYS A 30 -5.08 0.97 -20.69
CA LYS A 30 -4.18 2.15 -20.65
C LYS A 30 -4.89 3.52 -20.72
N LYS A 31 -6.16 3.58 -21.13
CA LYS A 31 -6.95 4.81 -21.24
C LYS A 31 -7.88 5.05 -20.04
N ASP A 32 -7.88 4.16 -19.04
CA ASP A 32 -8.67 4.35 -17.83
C ASP A 32 -7.97 5.28 -16.82
N TYR A 33 -8.06 6.58 -17.11
CA TYR A 33 -7.46 7.62 -16.28
C TYR A 33 -8.13 7.78 -14.91
N ASN A 34 -9.39 7.35 -14.77
CA ASN A 34 -10.12 7.41 -13.50
C ASN A 34 -9.57 6.38 -12.51
N THR A 35 -9.33 5.16 -13.00
CA THR A 35 -8.67 4.11 -12.22
C THR A 35 -7.21 4.47 -11.93
N GLU A 36 -6.49 5.04 -12.90
CA GLU A 36 -5.11 5.53 -12.68
C GLU A 36 -5.04 6.59 -11.57
N ARG A 37 -5.98 7.56 -11.56
CA ARG A 37 -6.07 8.55 -10.49
C ARG A 37 -6.32 7.89 -9.13
N SER A 38 -7.24 6.92 -9.08
CA SER A 38 -7.55 6.20 -7.84
C SER A 38 -6.36 5.38 -7.33
N LEU A 39 -5.61 4.76 -8.25
CA LEU A 39 -4.35 4.07 -7.96
C LEU A 39 -3.31 5.02 -7.34
N LYS A 40 -3.10 6.21 -7.92
CA LYS A 40 -2.18 7.23 -7.39
C LYS A 40 -2.55 7.64 -5.95
N ILE A 41 -3.84 7.79 -5.67
CA ILE A 41 -4.34 8.09 -4.31
C ILE A 41 -4.01 6.96 -3.34
N LEU A 42 -4.18 5.70 -3.74
CA LEU A 42 -3.84 4.54 -2.89
C LEU A 42 -2.33 4.47 -2.60
N VAL A 43 -1.49 4.72 -3.62
CA VAL A 43 -0.03 4.79 -3.44
C VAL A 43 0.34 5.87 -2.42
N GLY A 44 -0.26 7.07 -2.52
CA GLY A 44 -0.04 8.17 -1.57
C GLY A 44 -0.50 7.85 -0.15
N LYS A 45 -1.64 7.16 0.02
CA LYS A 45 -2.11 6.68 1.33
C LYS A 45 -1.14 5.67 1.95
N ARG A 46 -0.69 4.67 1.17
CA ARG A 46 0.29 3.68 1.64
C ARG A 46 1.60 4.33 2.06
N ARG A 47 2.10 5.30 1.27
CA ARG A 47 3.33 6.04 1.60
C ARG A 47 3.22 6.75 2.94
N ARG A 48 2.14 7.50 3.19
CA ARG A 48 1.92 8.20 4.47
C ARG A 48 1.88 7.25 5.67
N LEU A 49 1.30 6.06 5.52
CA LEU A 49 1.30 5.06 6.60
C LEU A 49 2.70 4.47 6.85
N LEU A 50 3.49 4.26 5.79
CA LEU A 50 4.88 3.82 5.92
C LEU A 50 5.73 4.90 6.60
N ASP A 51 5.58 6.17 6.21
CA ASP A 51 6.26 7.31 6.82
C ASP A 51 5.89 7.41 8.31
N TYR A 52 4.60 7.25 8.65
CA TYR A 52 4.14 7.18 10.04
C TYR A 52 4.78 6.03 10.82
N LEU A 53 4.90 4.83 10.24
CA LEU A 53 5.58 3.72 10.89
C LEU A 53 7.07 4.00 11.08
N VAL A 54 7.75 4.66 10.15
CA VAL A 54 9.17 5.07 10.33
C VAL A 54 9.33 5.96 11.54
N GLU A 55 8.44 6.94 11.72
CA GLU A 55 8.49 7.88 12.85
C GLU A 55 8.12 7.23 14.19
N LYS A 56 7.19 6.27 14.20
CA LYS A 56 6.72 5.61 15.42
C LYS A 56 7.57 4.43 15.85
N ASP A 57 7.93 3.57 14.92
CA ASP A 57 8.68 2.34 15.18
C ASP A 57 9.36 1.82 13.90
N ILE A 58 10.66 2.06 13.81
CA ILE A 58 11.47 1.64 12.67
C ILE A 58 11.49 0.12 12.47
N ASN A 59 11.31 -0.69 13.53
CA ASN A 59 11.32 -2.15 13.41
C ASN A 59 10.02 -2.64 12.78
N ARG A 60 8.87 -2.05 13.13
CA ARG A 60 7.58 -2.32 12.48
C ARG A 60 7.61 -1.95 10.99
N TYR A 61 8.18 -0.78 10.66
CA TYR A 61 8.42 -0.39 9.27
C TYR A 61 9.28 -1.42 8.51
N ARG A 62 10.42 -1.83 9.09
CA ARG A 62 11.32 -2.81 8.45
C ARG A 62 10.65 -4.16 8.25
N ALA A 63 9.86 -4.60 9.24
CA ALA A 63 9.12 -5.86 9.17
C ALA A 63 8.11 -5.85 8.02
N ILE A 64 7.24 -4.83 7.97
CA ILE A 64 6.18 -4.78 6.95
C ILE A 64 6.73 -4.57 5.54
N VAL A 65 7.80 -3.78 5.39
CA VAL A 65 8.48 -3.58 4.10
C VAL A 65 9.09 -4.88 3.59
N LYS A 66 9.74 -5.65 4.48
CA LYS A 66 10.33 -6.95 4.16
C LYS A 66 9.24 -7.97 3.79
N GLU A 67 8.18 -8.05 4.60
CA GLU A 67 7.07 -8.98 4.39
C GLU A 67 6.38 -8.74 3.04
N LEU A 68 6.14 -7.48 2.67
CA LEU A 68 5.47 -7.12 1.43
C LEU A 68 6.42 -6.95 0.23
N GLY A 69 7.73 -7.13 0.41
CA GLY A 69 8.72 -6.96 -0.66
C GLY A 69 8.74 -5.55 -1.27
N LEU A 70 8.37 -4.52 -0.52
CA LEU A 70 8.33 -3.14 -1.01
C LEU A 70 9.76 -2.61 -1.17
N ARG A 71 10.07 -2.03 -2.32
CA ARG A 71 11.36 -1.37 -2.58
C ARG A 71 11.27 0.10 -2.19
N LYS A 72 12.36 0.62 -1.61
CA LYS A 72 12.54 2.05 -1.32
C LYS A 72 12.83 2.81 -2.61
#